data_AF-A0A485CTK4-F1
#
_entry.id   AF-A0A485CTK4-F1
#
_cell.length_a   1.000
_cell.length_b   1.000
_cell.length_c   1.000
_cell.angle_alpha   90.00
_cell.angle_beta   90.00
_cell.angle_gamma   90.00
#
_symmetry.space_group_name_H-M   'P 1'
#
loop_
_entity.id
_entity.type
_entity.pdbx_description
1 polymer ?
#
loop_
_entity_poly.entity_id
_entity_poly.type
_entity_poly.pdbx_seq_one_letter_code
_entity_poly.pdbx_strand_id
1 'polypeptide(L)'
;MLSGNKNRSLYIPYAGPVLLEFPLLNKGSAFSMEERSNFNLLGLLPEVVETIEEQAERAWIQYQGFKTEIDKHIYLRNIQDTNETLFYRLVENHLDEMMPVIYTRPLAQPASVSPRSTVARAASSSRIRIVTIWTIFCKTCQTITSKSLW
;
A
#
# COMPACT_ATOMS: atom_id res chain seq x y z
N MET A 1 -28.66 -25.10 5.88
CA MET A 1 -27.83 -25.30 4.67
C MET A 1 -28.02 -24.10 3.76
N LEU A 2 -27.14 -23.10 3.83
CA LEU A 2 -27.15 -21.96 2.90
C LEU A 2 -26.25 -22.32 1.72
N SER A 3 -26.86 -22.84 0.65
CA SER A 3 -26.19 -22.97 -0.64
C SER A 3 -26.06 -21.56 -1.23
N GLY A 4 -24.99 -20.87 -0.84
CA GLY A 4 -24.63 -19.56 -1.38
C GLY A 4 -24.13 -19.73 -2.80
N ASN A 5 -24.90 -19.27 -3.77
CA ASN A 5 -24.58 -19.32 -5.19
C ASN A 5 -23.33 -18.47 -5.50
N LYS A 6 -22.19 -19.13 -5.73
CA LYS A 6 -20.86 -18.51 -5.90
C LYS A 6 -20.52 -18.30 -7.39
N ASN A 7 -21.17 -17.36 -8.07
CA ASN A 7 -20.53 -16.61 -9.16
C ASN A 7 -21.41 -15.45 -9.63
N ARG A 8 -21.44 -14.37 -8.86
CA ARG A 8 -21.87 -13.08 -9.39
C ARG A 8 -20.63 -12.37 -9.90
N SER A 9 -20.20 -12.70 -11.11
CA SER A 9 -19.14 -11.95 -11.80
C SER A 9 -19.66 -10.53 -12.02
N LEU A 10 -19.00 -9.55 -11.40
CA LEU A 10 -19.30 -8.14 -11.63
C LEU A 10 -18.53 -7.68 -12.87
N TYR A 11 -19.25 -7.14 -13.85
CA TYR A 11 -18.60 -6.49 -14.99
C TYR A 11 -17.93 -5.20 -14.53
N ILE A 12 -16.68 -5.01 -14.93
CA ILE A 12 -15.90 -3.80 -14.64
C ILE A 12 -15.44 -3.16 -15.96
N PRO A 13 -15.67 -1.85 -16.17
CA PRO A 13 -15.25 -1.15 -17.38
C PRO A 13 -13.78 -0.68 -17.33
N TYR A 14 -12.97 -1.19 -16.40
CA TYR A 14 -11.60 -0.75 -16.17
C TYR A 14 -10.58 -1.66 -16.86
N ALA A 15 -9.62 -1.08 -17.57
CA ALA A 15 -8.53 -1.78 -18.25
C ALA A 15 -7.27 -0.91 -18.30
N GLY A 16 -6.12 -1.53 -18.61
CA GLY A 16 -4.84 -0.86 -18.74
C GLY A 16 -4.27 -0.35 -17.40
N PRO A 17 -3.48 0.73 -17.39
CA PRO A 17 -2.83 1.25 -16.19
C PRO A 17 -3.82 1.60 -15.07
N VAL A 18 -5.02 2.07 -15.43
CA VAL A 18 -6.08 2.45 -14.49
C VAL A 18 -6.52 1.26 -13.63
N LEU A 19 -6.51 0.04 -14.17
CA LEU A 19 -6.83 -1.17 -13.39
C LEU A 19 -5.79 -1.43 -12.28
N LEU A 20 -4.51 -1.11 -12.54
CA LEU A 20 -3.41 -1.29 -11.59
C LEU A 20 -3.42 -0.24 -10.47
N GLU A 21 -4.11 0.89 -10.68
CA GLU A 21 -4.28 1.94 -9.66
C GLU A 21 -5.36 1.59 -8.63
N PHE A 22 -6.19 0.57 -8.87
CA PHE A 22 -7.23 0.13 -7.95
C PHE A 22 -6.76 -1.06 -7.10
N PRO A 23 -6.45 -0.87 -5.79
CA PRO A 23 -5.86 -1.93 -4.96
C PRO A 23 -6.73 -3.19 -4.83
N LEU A 24 -8.05 -3.04 -4.92
CA LEU A 24 -9.01 -4.15 -4.87
C LEU A 24 -9.02 -5.02 -6.13
N LEU A 25 -8.66 -4.45 -7.29
CA LEU A 25 -8.69 -5.14 -8.59
C LEU A 25 -7.29 -5.58 -9.03
N ASN A 26 -6.25 -4.92 -8.51
CA ASN A 26 -4.88 -5.19 -8.87
C ASN A 26 -4.40 -6.53 -8.30
N LYS A 27 -3.94 -7.42 -9.19
CA LYS A 27 -3.31 -8.70 -8.85
C LYS A 27 -1.78 -8.68 -8.99
N GLY A 28 -1.20 -7.57 -9.44
CA GLY A 28 0.23 -7.46 -9.74
C GLY A 28 0.69 -8.53 -10.75
N SER A 29 1.75 -9.27 -10.44
CA SER A 29 2.25 -10.37 -11.27
C SER A 29 1.29 -11.56 -11.38
N ALA A 30 0.25 -11.65 -10.54
CA ALA A 30 -0.70 -12.76 -10.53
C ALA A 30 -1.82 -12.67 -11.58
N PHE A 31 -1.82 -11.64 -12.43
CA PHE A 31 -2.65 -11.66 -13.63
C PHE A 31 -2.19 -12.76 -14.58
N SER A 32 -3.10 -13.65 -14.98
CA SER A 32 -2.82 -14.68 -15.98
C SER A 32 -2.52 -14.06 -17.34
N MET A 33 -1.88 -14.82 -18.25
CA MET A 33 -1.61 -14.32 -19.59
C MET A 33 -2.88 -13.94 -20.37
N GLU A 34 -3.96 -14.68 -20.15
CA GLU A 34 -5.28 -14.39 -20.73
C GLU A 34 -5.85 -13.08 -20.16
N GLU A 35 -5.81 -12.90 -18.84
CA GLU A 35 -6.25 -11.66 -18.18
C GLU A 35 -5.44 -10.46 -18.66
N ARG A 36 -4.12 -10.61 -18.82
CA ARG A 36 -3.25 -9.53 -19.32
C ARG A 36 -3.59 -9.11 -20.74
N SER A 37 -3.95 -10.07 -21.60
CA SER A 37 -4.42 -9.78 -22.95
C SER A 37 -5.78 -9.07 -22.92
N ASN A 38 -6.72 -9.56 -22.11
CA ASN A 38 -8.09 -9.04 -22.02
C ASN A 38 -8.16 -7.65 -21.38
N PHE A 39 -7.29 -7.36 -20.41
CA PHE A 39 -7.22 -6.06 -19.71
C PHE A 39 -6.16 -5.12 -20.28
N ASN A 40 -5.55 -5.40 -21.43
CA ASN A 40 -4.51 -4.57 -22.05
C ASN A 40 -3.31 -4.27 -21.10
N LEU A 41 -2.86 -5.29 -20.36
CA LEU A 41 -1.73 -5.19 -19.42
C LEU A 41 -0.41 -5.71 -20.00
N LEU A 42 -0.41 -6.19 -21.24
CA LEU A 42 0.80 -6.66 -21.92
C LEU A 42 1.84 -5.53 -22.01
N GLY A 43 3.04 -5.79 -21.50
CA GLY A 43 4.14 -4.82 -21.44
C GLY A 43 4.12 -3.89 -20.22
N LEU A 44 3.05 -3.86 -19.42
CA LEU A 44 2.97 -3.09 -18.17
C LEU A 44 3.45 -3.87 -16.94
N LEU A 45 3.47 -5.21 -17.05
CA LEU A 45 3.84 -6.12 -15.97
C LEU A 45 5.01 -7.02 -16.41
N PRO A 46 5.85 -7.48 -15.47
CA PRO A 46 6.90 -8.46 -15.75
C PRO A 46 6.33 -9.73 -16.41
N GLU A 47 7.06 -10.37 -17.32
CA GLU A 47 6.58 -11.55 -18.06
C GLU A 47 6.19 -12.72 -17.14
N VAL A 48 6.91 -12.88 -16.02
CA VAL A 48 6.66 -13.94 -15.05
C VAL A 48 5.26 -13.77 -14.42
N VAL A 49 4.49 -14.85 -14.44
CA VAL A 49 3.22 -14.97 -13.74
C VAL A 49 3.50 -15.68 -12.42
N GLU A 50 3.16 -15.04 -11.30
CA GLU A 50 3.32 -15.61 -9.95
C GLU A 50 1.95 -15.96 -9.39
N THR A 51 1.88 -16.97 -8.54
CA THR A 51 0.70 -17.27 -7.71
C THR A 51 0.60 -16.30 -6.54
N ILE A 52 -0.59 -16.17 -5.94
CA ILE A 52 -0.77 -15.32 -4.75
C ILE A 52 0.07 -15.84 -3.56
N GLU A 53 0.28 -17.16 -3.47
CA GLU A 53 1.15 -17.80 -2.49
C GLU A 53 2.62 -17.39 -2.68
N GLU A 54 3.14 -17.45 -3.91
CA GLU A 54 4.52 -17.03 -4.20
C GLU A 54 4.72 -15.53 -3.94
N GLN A 55 3.74 -14.70 -4.30
CA GLN A 55 3.76 -13.27 -3.98
C GLN A 55 3.78 -13.03 -2.46
N ALA A 56 2.97 -13.77 -1.70
CA ALA A 56 2.90 -13.66 -0.26
C ALA A 56 4.22 -14.09 0.41
N GLU A 57 4.80 -15.21 -0.03
CA GLU A 57 6.11 -15.67 0.47
C GLU A 57 7.21 -14.64 0.19
N ARG A 58 7.26 -14.11 -1.05
CA ARG A 58 8.21 -13.06 -1.41
C ARG A 58 8.03 -11.79 -0.57
N ALA A 59 6.79 -11.40 -0.32
CA ALA A 59 6.47 -10.25 0.54
C ALA A 59 6.85 -10.50 2.00
N TRP A 60 6.67 -11.73 2.49
CA TRP A 60 7.08 -12.14 3.82
C TRP A 60 8.60 -12.07 4.03
N ILE A 61 9.38 -12.61 3.10
CA ILE A 61 10.85 -12.54 3.15
C ILE A 61 11.32 -11.07 3.17
N GLN A 62 10.70 -10.20 2.36
CA GLN A 62 11.00 -8.77 2.38
C GLN A 62 10.62 -8.12 3.71
N TYR A 63 9.46 -8.46 4.28
CA TYR A 63 9.01 -7.98 5.57
C TYR A 63 10.01 -8.31 6.69
N GLN A 64 10.51 -9.55 6.73
CA GLN A 64 11.53 -10.00 7.69
C GLN A 64 12.89 -9.31 7.51
N GLY A 65 13.19 -8.82 6.31
CA GLY A 65 14.41 -8.07 6.03
C GLY A 65 14.46 -6.67 6.66
N PHE A 66 13.32 -6.10 7.08
CA PHE A 66 13.29 -4.79 7.70
C PHE A 66 13.69 -4.84 9.18
N LYS A 67 14.61 -3.95 9.57
CA LYS A 67 15.15 -3.89 10.93
C LYS A 67 14.27 -3.07 11.88
N THR A 68 13.53 -2.10 11.37
CA THR A 68 12.72 -1.19 12.19
C THR A 68 11.23 -1.46 12.00
N GLU A 69 10.47 -1.33 13.08
CA GLU A 69 9.01 -1.48 13.05
C GLU A 69 8.33 -0.41 12.19
N ILE A 70 8.95 0.75 12.02
CA ILE A 70 8.40 1.81 11.16
C ILE A 70 8.54 1.47 9.69
N ASP A 71 9.67 0.87 9.27
CA ASP A 71 9.86 0.43 7.89
C ASP A 71 8.91 -0.71 7.56
N LYS A 72 8.73 -1.67 8.49
CA LYS A 72 7.72 -2.72 8.38
C LYS A 72 6.31 -2.16 8.22
N HIS A 73 5.95 -1.15 9.01
CA HIS A 73 4.64 -0.49 8.90
C HIS A 73 4.45 0.19 7.54
N ILE A 74 5.45 0.95 7.07
CA ILE A 74 5.42 1.61 5.75
C ILE A 74 5.27 0.58 4.64
N TYR A 75 6.00 -0.54 4.74
CA TYR A 75 5.93 -1.62 3.77
C TYR A 75 4.54 -2.25 3.71
N LEU A 76 3.95 -2.61 4.85
CA LEU A 76 2.60 -3.16 4.93
C LEU A 76 1.55 -2.19 4.38
N ARG A 77 1.67 -0.90 4.68
CA ARG A 77 0.79 0.15 4.13
C ARG A 77 0.91 0.23 2.61
N ASN A 78 2.13 0.16 2.07
CA ASN A 78 2.35 0.19 0.62
C ASN A 78 1.73 -1.03 -0.08
N ILE A 79 1.79 -2.22 0.51
CA ILE A 79 1.11 -3.40 -0.05
C ILE A 79 -0.40 -3.17 -0.05
N GLN A 80 -0.97 -2.68 1.05
CA GLN A 80 -2.41 -2.39 1.12
C GLN A 80 -2.87 -1.39 0.05
N ASP A 81 -2.09 -0.32 -0.18
CA ASP A 81 -2.41 0.72 -1.15
C ASP A 81 -2.25 0.26 -2.62
N THR A 82 -1.57 -0.85 -2.87
CA THR A 82 -1.27 -1.34 -4.24
C THR A 82 -2.00 -2.63 -4.58
N ASN A 83 -2.11 -3.57 -3.65
CA ASN A 83 -2.79 -4.85 -3.80
C ASN A 83 -3.37 -5.29 -2.44
N GLU A 84 -4.65 -5.00 -2.26
CA GLU A 84 -5.35 -5.26 -1.01
C GLU A 84 -5.58 -6.76 -0.78
N THR A 85 -5.75 -7.54 -1.86
CA THR A 85 -5.89 -9.01 -1.78
C THR A 85 -4.62 -9.65 -1.23
N LEU A 86 -3.45 -9.24 -1.72
CA LEU A 86 -2.15 -9.71 -1.24
C LEU A 86 -1.92 -9.30 0.22
N PHE A 87 -2.29 -8.07 0.58
CA PHE A 87 -2.19 -7.61 1.96
C PHE A 87 -2.95 -8.54 2.92
N TYR A 88 -4.23 -8.79 2.65
CA TYR A 88 -5.03 -9.66 3.52
C TYR A 88 -4.52 -11.09 3.55
N ARG A 89 -4.06 -11.61 2.41
CA ARG A 89 -3.47 -12.96 2.33
C ARG A 89 -2.21 -13.09 3.18
N LEU A 90 -1.33 -12.09 3.13
CA LEU A 90 -0.10 -12.05 3.92
C LEU A 90 -0.39 -11.94 5.42
N VAL A 91 -1.32 -11.06 5.80
CA VAL A 91 -1.71 -10.83 7.20
C VAL A 91 -2.40 -12.07 7.79
N GLU A 92 -3.22 -12.77 7.01
CA GLU A 92 -3.86 -14.02 7.45
C GLU A 92 -2.83 -15.09 7.83
N ASN A 93 -1.73 -15.19 7.06
CA ASN A 93 -0.68 -16.19 7.32
C ASN A 93 0.21 -15.86 8.53
N HIS A 94 0.39 -14.57 8.85
CA HIS A 94 1.32 -14.10 9.89
C HIS A 94 0.66 -13.13 10.87
N LEU A 95 -0.60 -13.39 11.23
CA LEU A 95 -1.45 -12.47 11.98
C LEU A 95 -0.81 -12.05 13.31
N ASP A 96 -0.30 -13.03 14.08
CA ASP A 96 0.26 -12.80 15.41
C ASP A 96 1.48 -11.85 15.39
N GLU A 97 2.33 -11.95 14.37
CA GLU A 97 3.53 -11.11 14.21
C GLU A 97 3.21 -9.74 13.62
N MET A 98 2.22 -9.66 12.73
CA MET A 98 1.87 -8.41 12.04
C MET A 98 0.87 -7.54 12.80
N MET A 99 0.07 -8.12 13.71
CA MET A 99 -0.92 -7.41 14.50
C MET A 99 -0.36 -6.17 15.21
N PRO A 100 0.78 -6.28 15.94
CA PRO A 100 1.38 -5.16 16.64
C PRO A 100 1.81 -4.06 15.67
N VAL A 101 2.36 -4.41 14.50
CA VAL A 101 2.89 -3.43 13.52
C VAL A 101 1.76 -2.67 12.80
N ILE A 102 0.63 -3.33 12.55
CA ILE A 102 -0.53 -2.71 11.88
C ILE A 102 -1.26 -1.74 12.81
N TYR A 103 -1.47 -2.15 14.07
CA TYR A 103 -2.32 -1.42 15.02
C TYR A 103 -1.54 -0.46 15.93
N THR A 104 -0.31 -0.83 16.27
CA THR A 104 0.60 0.11 16.91
C THR A 104 1.11 1.02 15.82
N ARG A 105 0.42 2.14 15.58
CA ARG A 105 1.11 3.30 14.98
C ARG A 105 2.42 3.42 15.75
N PRO A 106 3.59 3.56 15.11
CA PRO A 106 4.82 3.87 15.81
C PRO A 106 4.64 5.19 16.57
N LEU A 107 4.09 5.11 17.76
CA LEU A 107 3.75 6.24 18.61
C LEU A 107 5.03 6.57 19.36
N ALA A 108 5.62 7.71 19.01
CA ALA A 108 6.56 8.44 19.84
C ALA A 108 7.83 7.66 20.28
N GLN A 109 8.80 7.52 19.37
CA GLN A 109 10.16 7.80 19.84
C GLN A 109 10.22 9.32 20.06
N PRO A 110 10.57 9.86 21.24
CA PRO A 110 11.03 11.24 21.29
C PRO A 110 12.18 11.31 20.30
N ALA A 111 12.10 12.26 19.36
CA ALA A 111 13.13 12.46 18.37
C ALA A 111 14.49 12.53 19.08
N SER A 112 15.29 11.47 19.01
CA SER A 112 16.73 11.64 19.05
C SER A 112 17.06 12.33 17.73
N VAL A 113 17.11 13.67 17.81
CA VAL A 113 17.56 14.53 16.73
C VAL A 113 18.98 14.09 16.39
N SER A 114 19.12 13.23 15.38
CA SER A 114 20.40 13.06 14.70
C SER A 114 20.56 14.26 13.75
N PRO A 115 21.70 14.96 13.75
CA PRO A 115 21.95 16.02 12.79
C PRO A 115 21.91 15.42 11.39
N ARG A 116 20.87 15.80 10.62
CA ARG A 116 20.71 15.43 9.22
C ARG A 116 21.92 15.98 8.44
N SER A 117 22.80 15.10 7.99
CA SER A 117 23.82 15.45 7.00
C SER A 117 23.13 15.74 5.67
N THR A 118 23.34 16.95 5.18
CA THR A 118 22.86 17.42 3.89
C THR A 118 23.64 16.71 2.78
N VAL A 119 23.04 15.73 2.13
CA VAL A 119 23.46 15.29 0.80
C VAL A 119 22.28 15.51 -0.14
N ALA A 120 22.32 16.63 -0.84
CA ALA A 120 21.43 16.93 -1.94
C ALA A 120 21.66 15.90 -3.06
N ARG A 121 20.62 15.19 -3.46
CA ARG A 121 20.60 14.50 -4.76
C ARG A 121 19.38 14.98 -5.54
N ALA A 122 19.72 15.54 -6.71
CA ALA A 122 18.84 16.26 -7.60
C ALA A 122 17.70 15.38 -8.14
N ALA A 123 16.64 16.08 -8.48
CA ALA A 123 15.35 15.59 -8.92
C ALA A 123 15.37 14.86 -10.27
N SER A 124 14.48 13.88 -10.41
CA SER A 124 13.81 13.58 -11.67
C SER A 124 12.35 13.24 -11.37
N SER A 125 11.45 14.05 -11.96
CA SER A 125 9.99 13.85 -12.12
C SER A 125 9.60 12.37 -12.22
N SER A 126 8.56 11.88 -11.55
CA SER A 126 7.20 12.39 -11.58
C SER A 126 6.47 12.05 -10.28
N ARG A 127 5.90 13.08 -9.63
CA ARG A 127 5.12 12.96 -8.39
C ARG A 127 3.94 13.90 -8.49
N ILE A 128 2.71 13.40 -8.37
CA ILE A 128 1.44 14.03 -7.94
C ILE A 128 0.47 12.84 -7.98
N ARG A 129 0.04 12.18 -6.89
CA ARG A 129 -0.81 12.64 -5.78
C ARG A 129 -0.70 11.64 -4.62
N ILE A 130 -0.61 12.15 -3.38
CA ILE A 130 -1.11 11.56 -2.10
C ILE A 130 -0.71 12.46 -0.92
N VAL A 131 0.33 13.30 -1.07
CA VAL A 131 0.77 14.19 0.03
C VAL A 131 -0.10 15.45 0.19
N THR A 132 -1.00 15.76 -0.74
CA THR A 132 -1.71 17.06 -0.76
C THR A 132 -2.99 17.13 0.09
N ILE A 133 -3.50 16.01 0.63
CA ILE A 133 -4.73 16.05 1.47
C ILE A 133 -4.41 16.37 2.93
N TRP A 134 -3.22 16.04 3.42
CA TRP A 134 -2.88 16.30 4.83
C TRP A 134 -2.46 17.75 5.12
N THR A 135 -1.94 18.48 4.13
CA THR A 135 -1.50 19.87 4.32
C THR A 135 -2.64 20.89 4.33
N ILE A 136 -3.83 20.52 3.86
CA ILE A 136 -5.01 21.41 3.84
C ILE A 136 -5.83 21.31 5.14
N PHE A 137 -5.77 20.19 5.87
CA PHE A 137 -6.52 20.02 7.13
C PHE A 137 -5.81 20.61 8.36
N CYS A 138 -4.51 20.94 8.28
CA CYS A 138 -3.73 21.44 9.41
C CYS A 138 -3.66 22.98 9.52
N LYS A 139 -3.99 23.74 8.46
CA LYS A 139 -3.93 25.22 8.46
C LYS A 139 -5.21 25.94 8.88
N THR A 140 -6.33 25.24 9.08
CA THR A 140 -7.63 25.89 9.36
C THR A 140 -8.14 25.71 10.79
N CYS A 141 -7.44 24.97 11.66
CA CYS A 141 -7.87 24.75 13.05
C CYS A 141 -7.03 25.51 14.10
N GLN A 142 -5.92 26.14 13.70
CA GLN A 142 -5.05 26.92 14.61
C GLN A 142 -5.42 28.41 14.74
N THR A 143 -6.50 28.87 14.10
CA THR A 143 -6.95 30.27 14.13
C THR A 143 -8.14 30.56 15.05
N ILE A 144 -8.66 29.58 15.81
CA ILE A 144 -9.86 29.76 16.66
C ILE A 144 -9.56 29.80 18.18
N THR A 145 -8.33 29.54 18.63
CA THR A 145 -7.95 29.59 20.07
C THR A 145 -6.91 30.66 20.40
N SER A 146 -7.03 31.86 19.83
CA SER A 146 -6.20 33.03 20.23
C SER A 146 -6.93 34.38 20.11
N LYS A 147 -8.24 34.42 20.34
CA LYS A 147 -9.01 35.70 20.50
C LYS A 147 -10.11 35.59 21.56
N SER A 148 -9.75 35.10 22.74
CA SER A 148 -10.59 35.21 23.94
C SER A 148 -9.71 35.16 25.18
N LEU A 149 -8.83 36.14 25.33
CA LEU A 149 -8.21 36.58 26.57
C LEU A 149 -7.46 37.87 26.25
N TRP A 150 -8.07 38.97 26.70
CA TRP A 150 -7.75 40.40 26.50
C TRP A 150 -8.23 41.02 25.18
#